data_AF-A0A1G8VDQ2-F1
#
_entry.id   AF-A0A1G8VDQ2-F1
#
_cell.length_a   1.000
_cell.length_b   1.000
_cell.length_c   1.000
_cell.angle_alpha   90.00
_cell.angle_beta   90.00
_cell.angle_gamma   90.00
#
_symmetry.space_group_name_H-M   'P 1'
#
loop_
_entity.id
_entity.type
_entity.pdbx_description
1 polymer ?
#
loop_
_entity_poly.entity_id
_entity_poly.type
_entity_poly.pdbx_seq_one_letter_code
_entity_poly.pdbx_strand_id
1 'polypeptide(L)'
;MGNKEKKIAELKSKKKGDIIVAAVFQLFPLLSIFFIAAGVINRGDTVNTIICLVLGFLPAEVIALLLILDAKKCSRLIAEEEARPYEPPAEYAKTLYNNDGYTYNTARDFYLAQTGRNPKKLTREDENAVWEYAYDDFAYLLMWIIENDFYQTSKDNDEDTAAEIKEFIARVKKREVKPTDYLTGNNWFMEDEVKKKARGFVTEYFKGAYMDDVRAFAKEHLNAELYGFPFRFEDYDAFKVRIDEAYAKYKEENEKPKKENE
;
A
#
# COMPACT_ATOMS: atom_id res chain seq x y z
N MET A 1 -14.86 10.05 -7.07
CA MET A 1 -15.24 8.72 -6.56
C MET A 1 -15.28 7.70 -7.68
N GLY A 2 -14.24 6.88 -7.78
CA GLY A 2 -14.17 5.79 -8.76
C GLY A 2 -15.23 4.71 -8.50
N ASN A 3 -15.54 3.91 -9.53
CA ASN A 3 -16.50 2.80 -9.45
C ASN A 3 -16.13 1.79 -8.33
N LYS A 4 -14.83 1.64 -8.05
CA LYS A 4 -14.27 0.80 -6.97
C LYS A 4 -14.59 1.34 -5.57
N GLU A 5 -14.40 2.64 -5.34
CA GLU A 5 -14.65 3.27 -4.04
C GLU A 5 -16.13 3.24 -3.67
N LYS A 6 -17.01 3.45 -4.65
CA LYS A 6 -18.47 3.28 -4.47
C LYS A 6 -18.82 1.86 -4.05
N LYS A 7 -18.24 0.86 -4.73
CA LYS A 7 -18.49 -0.57 -4.43
C LYS A 7 -17.96 -0.99 -3.06
N ILE A 8 -16.78 -0.51 -2.64
CA ILE A 8 -16.23 -0.77 -1.30
C ILE A 8 -17.08 -0.06 -0.22
N ALA A 9 -17.50 1.18 -0.46
CA ALA A 9 -18.37 1.91 0.46
C ALA A 9 -19.74 1.23 0.62
N GLU A 10 -20.33 0.74 -0.47
CA GLU A 10 -21.57 -0.05 -0.44
C GLU A 10 -21.39 -1.36 0.35
N LEU A 11 -20.30 -2.09 0.12
CA LEU A 11 -20.00 -3.34 0.85
C LEU A 11 -19.74 -3.09 2.34
N LYS A 12 -19.05 -2.01 2.71
CA LYS A 12 -18.80 -1.60 4.10
C LYS A 12 -20.10 -1.17 4.79
N SER A 13 -20.97 -0.45 4.09
CA SER A 13 -22.31 -0.08 4.56
C SER A 13 -23.17 -1.33 4.81
N LYS A 14 -23.19 -2.27 3.85
CA LYS A 14 -23.91 -3.54 3.97
C LYS A 14 -23.40 -4.38 5.16
N LYS A 15 -22.08 -4.55 5.28
CA LYS A 15 -21.45 -5.25 6.41
C LYS A 15 -21.80 -4.62 7.76
N LYS A 16 -21.85 -3.29 7.85
CA LYS A 16 -22.27 -2.59 9.08
C LYS A 16 -23.73 -2.86 9.41
N GLY A 17 -24.62 -2.89 8.40
CA GLY A 17 -26.01 -3.32 8.56
C GLY A 17 -26.12 -4.75 9.08
N ASP A 18 -25.39 -5.69 8.47
CA ASP A 18 -25.41 -7.12 8.85
C ASP A 18 -24.88 -7.35 10.28
N ILE A 19 -23.85 -6.60 10.71
CA ILE A 19 -23.32 -6.65 12.09
C ILE A 19 -24.33 -6.11 13.09
N ILE A 20 -25.01 -5.00 12.79
CA ILE A 20 -26.04 -4.44 13.67
C ILE A 20 -27.21 -5.42 13.81
N VAL A 21 -27.65 -6.03 12.71
CA VAL A 21 -28.70 -7.06 12.73
C VAL A 21 -28.24 -8.27 13.54
N ALA A 22 -27.03 -8.77 13.34
CA ALA A 22 -26.48 -9.88 14.12
C ALA A 22 -26.38 -9.58 15.62
N ALA A 23 -26.00 -8.35 16.01
CA ALA A 23 -25.93 -7.94 17.41
C ALA A 23 -27.32 -7.85 18.07
N VAL A 24 -28.34 -7.38 17.32
CA VAL A 24 -29.74 -7.39 17.77
C VAL A 24 -30.26 -8.83 17.92
N PHE A 25 -29.83 -9.76 17.06
CA PHE A 25 -30.16 -11.18 17.19
C PHE A 25 -29.38 -11.90 18.31
N GLN A 26 -28.23 -11.40 18.76
CA GLN A 26 -27.57 -11.91 19.98
C GLN A 26 -28.32 -11.54 21.27
N LEU A 27 -29.30 -10.63 21.22
CA LEU A 27 -30.25 -10.37 22.32
C LEU A 27 -31.44 -11.36 22.32
N PHE A 28 -31.63 -12.13 21.24
CA PHE A 28 -32.72 -13.11 21.12
C PHE A 28 -32.59 -14.34 22.06
N PRO A 29 -31.38 -14.85 22.38
CA PRO A 29 -31.16 -15.80 23.48
C PRO A 29 -31.68 -15.31 24.83
N LEU A 30 -31.54 -14.00 25.12
CA LEU A 30 -32.06 -13.41 26.34
C LEU A 30 -33.59 -13.31 26.32
N LEU A 31 -34.20 -13.01 25.17
CA LEU A 31 -35.65 -13.08 24.99
C LEU A 31 -36.19 -14.51 25.09
N SER A 32 -35.47 -15.52 24.58
CA SER A 32 -35.90 -16.92 24.66
C SER A 32 -35.79 -17.48 26.07
N ILE A 33 -34.79 -17.07 26.87
CA ILE A 33 -34.76 -17.34 28.31
C ILE A 33 -36.00 -16.73 29.01
N PHE A 34 -36.43 -15.53 28.60
CA PHE A 34 -37.64 -14.89 29.13
C PHE A 34 -38.92 -15.67 28.77
N PHE A 35 -39.05 -16.16 27.54
CA PHE A 35 -40.20 -16.98 27.12
C PHE A 35 -40.20 -18.38 27.76
N ILE A 36 -39.04 -18.99 27.95
CA ILE A 36 -38.90 -20.25 28.68
C ILE A 36 -39.32 -20.04 30.14
N ALA A 37 -38.88 -18.95 30.78
CA ALA A 37 -39.28 -18.61 32.14
C ALA A 37 -40.80 -18.33 32.25
N ALA A 38 -41.39 -17.61 31.28
CA ALA A 38 -42.82 -17.34 31.24
C ALA A 38 -43.66 -18.62 31.00
N GLY A 39 -43.19 -19.54 30.16
CA GLY A 39 -43.84 -20.83 29.91
C GLY A 39 -43.77 -21.79 31.10
N VAL A 40 -42.67 -21.78 31.86
CA VAL A 40 -42.51 -22.56 33.09
C VAL A 40 -43.43 -22.05 34.21
N ILE A 41 -43.72 -20.74 34.24
CA ILE A 41 -44.67 -20.14 35.18
C ILE A 41 -46.12 -20.51 34.83
N ASN A 42 -46.44 -20.71 33.55
CA ASN A 42 -47.78 -21.07 33.09
C ASN A 42 -47.93 -22.60 33.02
N ARG A 43 -48.02 -23.26 34.18
CA ARG A 43 -48.18 -24.72 34.30
C ARG A 43 -49.45 -25.20 33.59
N GLY A 44 -49.32 -25.95 32.50
CA GLY A 44 -50.44 -26.76 32.02
C GLY A 44 -50.29 -27.47 30.67
N ASP A 45 -49.53 -26.94 29.72
CA ASP A 45 -49.58 -27.49 28.36
C ASP A 45 -48.19 -27.62 27.71
N THR A 46 -47.61 -28.81 27.91
CA THR A 46 -46.26 -29.17 27.46
C THR A 46 -46.13 -29.14 25.94
N VAL A 47 -47.23 -29.44 25.23
CA VAL A 47 -47.25 -29.46 23.76
C VAL A 47 -47.13 -28.05 23.20
N ASN A 48 -47.87 -27.08 23.75
CA ASN A 48 -47.79 -25.69 23.33
C ASN A 48 -46.42 -25.05 23.64
N THR A 49 -45.78 -25.45 24.75
CA THR A 49 -44.42 -25.01 25.08
C THR A 49 -43.40 -25.54 24.08
N ILE A 50 -43.51 -26.81 23.68
CA ILE A 50 -42.64 -27.43 22.67
C ILE A 50 -42.88 -26.79 21.30
N ILE A 51 -44.13 -26.52 20.91
CA ILE A 51 -44.46 -25.85 19.64
C ILE A 51 -43.85 -24.43 19.61
N CYS A 52 -43.95 -23.66 20.68
CA CYS A 52 -43.34 -22.33 20.77
C CYS A 52 -41.81 -22.38 20.68
N LEU A 53 -41.16 -23.37 21.27
CA LEU A 53 -39.71 -23.56 21.16
C LEU A 53 -39.30 -23.96 19.74
N VAL A 54 -40.00 -24.91 19.13
CA VAL A 54 -39.67 -25.41 17.79
C VAL A 54 -39.96 -24.35 16.72
N LEU A 55 -41.07 -23.62 16.81
CA LEU A 55 -41.43 -22.60 15.81
C LEU A 55 -40.74 -21.25 16.04
N GLY A 56 -40.35 -20.92 17.27
CA GLY A 56 -39.68 -19.67 17.58
C GLY A 56 -38.15 -19.74 17.48
N PHE A 57 -37.55 -20.86 17.92
CA PHE A 57 -36.10 -20.95 18.11
C PHE A 57 -35.37 -21.43 16.85
N LEU A 58 -35.87 -22.48 16.19
CA LEU A 58 -35.23 -23.03 14.99
C LEU A 58 -35.15 -22.03 13.83
N PRO A 59 -36.20 -21.27 13.50
CA PRO A 59 -36.10 -20.27 12.43
C PRO A 59 -35.13 -19.14 12.77
N ALA A 60 -35.05 -18.74 14.05
CA ALA A 60 -34.15 -17.68 14.49
C ALA A 60 -32.67 -18.11 14.39
N GLU A 61 -32.34 -19.34 14.78
CA GLU A 61 -30.98 -19.88 14.63
C GLU A 61 -30.57 -20.02 13.17
N VAL A 62 -31.48 -20.48 12.31
CA VAL A 62 -31.22 -20.59 10.86
C VAL A 62 -30.98 -19.21 10.25
N ILE A 63 -31.78 -18.20 10.61
CA ILE A 63 -31.60 -16.82 10.13
C ILE A 63 -30.27 -16.24 10.63
N ALA A 64 -29.92 -16.46 11.91
CA ALA A 64 -28.64 -15.99 12.47
C ALA A 64 -27.44 -16.64 11.74
N LEU A 65 -27.50 -17.93 11.45
CA LEU A 65 -26.46 -18.63 10.68
C LEU A 65 -26.32 -18.08 9.26
N LEU A 66 -27.44 -17.80 8.58
CA LEU A 66 -27.42 -17.20 7.23
C LEU A 66 -26.79 -15.81 7.23
N LEU A 67 -27.08 -14.98 8.23
CA LEU A 67 -26.49 -13.65 8.38
C LEU A 67 -24.99 -13.71 8.68
N ILE A 68 -24.54 -14.65 9.52
CA ILE A 68 -23.11 -14.87 9.78
C ILE A 68 -22.39 -15.30 8.50
N LEU A 69 -23.00 -16.16 7.69
CA LEU A 69 -22.45 -16.60 6.41
C LEU A 69 -22.36 -15.43 5.40
N ASP A 70 -23.38 -14.56 5.32
CA ASP A 70 -23.36 -13.40 4.43
C ASP A 70 -22.33 -12.35 4.88
N ALA A 71 -22.20 -12.12 6.20
CA ALA A 71 -21.18 -11.23 6.76
C ALA A 71 -19.74 -11.73 6.51
N LYS A 72 -19.52 -13.06 6.61
CA LYS A 72 -18.24 -13.69 6.23
C LYS A 72 -17.96 -13.53 4.74
N LYS A 73 -18.97 -13.73 3.89
CA LYS A 73 -18.85 -13.56 2.44
C LYS A 73 -18.54 -12.10 2.08
N CYS A 74 -19.23 -11.13 2.67
CA CYS A 74 -18.93 -9.70 2.48
C CYS A 74 -17.52 -9.34 2.96
N SER A 75 -17.09 -9.86 4.11
CA SER A 75 -15.73 -9.63 4.62
C SER A 75 -14.66 -10.21 3.68
N ARG A 76 -14.90 -11.40 3.13
CA ARG A 76 -14.03 -12.02 2.14
C ARG A 76 -13.97 -11.22 0.85
N LEU A 77 -15.11 -10.74 0.34
CA LEU A 77 -15.15 -9.90 -0.86
C LEU A 77 -14.46 -8.55 -0.65
N ILE A 78 -14.56 -7.95 0.53
CA ILE A 78 -13.81 -6.73 0.87
C ILE A 78 -12.31 -7.02 0.88
N ALA A 79 -11.88 -8.10 1.53
CA ALA A 79 -10.47 -8.49 1.57
C ALA A 79 -9.91 -8.83 0.18
N GLU A 80 -10.69 -9.52 -0.68
CA GLU A 80 -10.32 -9.82 -2.07
C GLU A 80 -10.27 -8.55 -2.94
N GLU A 81 -11.12 -7.55 -2.69
CA GLU A 81 -11.12 -6.28 -3.41
C GLU A 81 -9.99 -5.32 -2.95
N GLU A 82 -9.67 -5.33 -1.65
CA GLU A 82 -8.54 -4.61 -1.04
C GLU A 82 -7.20 -5.27 -1.41
N ALA A 83 -7.15 -6.59 -1.55
CA ALA A 83 -5.95 -7.34 -1.95
C ALA A 83 -5.72 -7.39 -3.47
N ARG A 84 -6.69 -6.96 -4.29
CA ARG A 84 -6.47 -6.85 -5.73
C ARG A 84 -5.47 -5.72 -6.01
N PRO A 85 -4.35 -5.99 -6.71
CA PRO A 85 -3.45 -4.95 -7.18
C PRO A 85 -4.29 -3.88 -7.89
N TYR A 86 -4.11 -2.63 -7.47
CA TYR A 86 -4.73 -1.52 -8.19
C TYR A 86 -4.12 -1.47 -9.58
N GLU A 87 -4.92 -1.82 -10.59
CA GLU A 87 -4.58 -1.56 -11.99
C GLU A 87 -5.10 -0.15 -12.31
N PRO A 88 -4.22 0.84 -12.55
CA PRO A 88 -4.65 2.17 -12.95
C PRO A 88 -5.45 2.08 -14.26
N PRO A 89 -6.50 2.90 -14.44
CA PRO A 89 -7.24 2.96 -15.70
C PRO A 89 -6.29 3.19 -16.87
N ALA A 90 -6.48 2.43 -17.95
CA ALA A 90 -5.57 2.32 -19.10
C ALA A 90 -5.24 3.63 -19.86
N GLU A 91 -5.75 4.78 -19.43
CA GLU A 91 -5.66 6.05 -20.15
C GLU A 91 -4.94 7.18 -19.38
N TYR A 92 -4.56 6.99 -18.10
CA TYR A 92 -3.92 8.07 -17.33
C TYR A 92 -2.75 7.58 -16.45
N ALA A 93 -1.65 8.33 -16.54
CA ALA A 93 -0.37 8.20 -15.84
C ALA A 93 0.39 6.88 -16.07
N LYS A 94 1.45 6.96 -16.89
CA LYS A 94 2.42 5.87 -17.03
C LYS A 94 3.19 5.70 -15.72
N THR A 95 3.20 4.49 -15.18
CA THR A 95 4.01 4.17 -14.00
C THR A 95 5.49 4.33 -14.34
N LEU A 96 6.20 5.13 -13.54
CA LEU A 96 7.64 5.30 -13.66
C LEU A 96 8.36 4.18 -12.92
N TYR A 97 7.94 3.88 -11.70
CA TYR A 97 8.48 2.84 -10.84
C TYR A 97 7.35 2.01 -10.25
N ASN A 98 7.54 0.70 -10.18
CA ASN A 98 6.65 -0.22 -9.48
C ASN A 98 7.49 -1.31 -8.84
N ASN A 99 7.40 -1.45 -7.53
CA ASN A 99 7.91 -2.62 -6.83
C ASN A 99 6.79 -3.66 -6.74
N ASP A 100 6.81 -4.64 -7.65
CA ASP A 100 5.87 -5.76 -7.69
C ASP A 100 6.23 -6.89 -6.70
N GLY A 101 7.22 -6.65 -5.82
CA GLY A 101 7.74 -7.61 -4.86
C GLY A 101 8.79 -8.56 -5.44
N TYR A 102 9.17 -8.43 -6.71
CA TYR A 102 10.25 -9.25 -7.29
C TYR A 102 11.58 -9.04 -6.57
N THR A 103 11.89 -7.80 -6.18
CA THR A 103 13.16 -7.44 -5.54
C THR A 103 13.27 -7.93 -4.10
N TYR A 104 12.14 -8.23 -3.46
CA TYR A 104 12.07 -8.66 -2.06
C TYR A 104 12.88 -9.94 -1.80
N ASN A 105 12.78 -10.96 -2.65
CA ASN A 105 13.49 -12.22 -2.40
C ASN A 105 15.01 -12.03 -2.43
N THR A 106 15.52 -11.25 -3.40
CA THR A 106 16.94 -10.92 -3.51
C THR A 106 17.40 -10.10 -2.31
N ALA A 107 16.64 -9.07 -1.92
CA ALA A 107 16.91 -8.27 -0.74
C ALA A 107 16.94 -9.11 0.54
N ARG A 108 15.99 -10.04 0.68
CA ARG A 108 15.90 -10.96 1.82
C ARG A 108 17.12 -11.85 1.90
N ASP A 109 17.55 -12.43 0.78
CA ASP A 109 18.70 -13.33 0.76
C ASP A 109 19.99 -12.61 1.16
N PHE A 110 20.20 -11.37 0.69
CA PHE A 110 21.30 -10.52 1.15
C PHE A 110 21.19 -10.16 2.64
N TYR A 111 20.01 -9.74 3.08
CA TYR A 111 19.76 -9.40 4.50
C TYR A 111 20.06 -10.60 5.42
N LEU A 112 19.59 -11.79 5.06
CA LEU A 112 19.84 -13.03 5.81
C LEU A 112 21.34 -13.37 5.83
N ALA A 113 22.03 -13.24 4.70
CA ALA A 113 23.46 -13.49 4.60
C ALA A 113 24.28 -12.52 5.49
N GLN A 114 23.87 -11.25 5.57
CA GLN A 114 24.55 -10.23 6.37
C GLN A 114 24.28 -10.36 7.87
N THR A 115 23.06 -10.73 8.25
CA THR A 115 22.62 -10.73 9.65
C THR A 115 22.69 -12.10 10.33
N GLY A 116 22.77 -13.18 9.56
CA GLY A 116 22.70 -14.55 10.07
C GLY A 116 21.33 -14.92 10.66
N ARG A 117 20.27 -14.15 10.36
CA ARG A 117 18.91 -14.40 10.83
C ARG A 117 18.36 -15.71 10.29
N ASN A 118 17.45 -16.31 11.03
CA ASN A 118 16.76 -17.53 10.58
C ASN A 118 15.58 -17.13 9.68
N PRO A 119 15.52 -17.61 8.42
CA PRO A 119 14.44 -17.24 7.48
C PRO A 119 13.04 -17.63 7.95
N LYS A 120 12.92 -18.58 8.90
CA LYS A 120 11.63 -19.02 9.46
C LYS A 120 11.19 -18.21 10.68
N LYS A 121 11.99 -17.23 11.14
CA LYS A 121 11.77 -16.47 12.37
C LYS A 121 12.04 -14.97 12.19
N LEU A 122 11.76 -14.43 11.00
CA LEU A 122 11.86 -13.00 10.76
C LEU A 122 10.80 -12.25 11.58
N THR A 123 11.22 -11.19 12.27
CA THR A 123 10.30 -10.29 12.97
C THR A 123 9.77 -9.23 12.01
N ARG A 124 8.81 -8.41 12.45
CA ARG A 124 8.30 -7.29 11.65
C ARG A 124 9.41 -6.28 11.32
N GLU A 125 10.35 -6.08 12.23
CA GLU A 125 11.50 -5.20 12.03
C GLU A 125 12.44 -5.77 10.98
N ASP A 126 12.65 -7.09 10.97
CA ASP A 126 13.43 -7.75 9.92
C ASP A 126 12.71 -7.61 8.56
N GLU A 127 11.39 -7.79 8.50
CA GLU A 127 10.58 -7.59 7.28
C GLU A 127 10.68 -6.16 6.75
N ASN A 128 10.57 -5.15 7.63
CA ASN A 128 10.72 -3.76 7.24
C ASN A 128 12.14 -3.49 6.70
N ALA A 129 13.18 -4.06 7.31
CA ALA A 129 14.54 -3.92 6.83
C ALA A 129 14.73 -4.54 5.43
N VAL A 130 14.13 -5.71 5.17
CA VAL A 130 14.15 -6.33 3.84
C VAL A 130 13.49 -5.43 2.80
N TRP A 131 12.34 -4.81 3.14
CA TRP A 131 11.69 -3.86 2.25
C TRP A 131 12.51 -2.59 2.01
N GLU A 132 13.20 -2.06 3.03
CA GLU A 132 14.14 -0.95 2.83
C GLU A 132 15.19 -1.31 1.78
N TYR A 133 15.77 -2.52 1.83
CA TYR A 133 16.76 -2.99 0.86
C TYR A 133 16.14 -3.16 -0.54
N ALA A 134 14.88 -3.59 -0.60
CA ALA A 134 14.16 -3.85 -1.84
C ALA A 134 13.78 -2.58 -2.61
N TYR A 135 13.75 -1.41 -1.96
CA TYR A 135 13.43 -0.11 -2.56
C TYR A 135 14.65 0.71 -3.01
N ASP A 136 15.87 0.23 -2.73
CA ASP A 136 17.12 0.94 -3.05
C ASP A 136 17.32 1.16 -4.56
N ASP A 137 16.66 0.36 -5.39
CA ASP A 137 16.62 0.53 -6.84
C ASP A 137 15.79 1.72 -7.33
N PHE A 138 15.25 2.56 -6.45
CA PHE A 138 14.64 3.84 -6.81
C PHE A 138 14.82 4.93 -5.76
N ALA A 139 15.13 4.57 -4.51
CA ALA A 139 15.23 5.48 -3.38
C ALA A 139 16.15 6.69 -3.63
N TYR A 140 17.32 6.51 -4.27
CA TYR A 140 18.24 7.61 -4.55
C TYR A 140 17.70 8.60 -5.58
N LEU A 141 17.06 8.10 -6.65
CA LEU A 141 16.42 8.96 -7.64
C LEU A 141 15.20 9.69 -7.05
N LEU A 142 14.40 9.01 -6.23
CA LEU A 142 13.28 9.62 -5.53
C LEU A 142 13.74 10.76 -4.61
N MET A 143 14.79 10.53 -3.82
CA MET A 143 15.38 11.56 -2.98
C MET A 143 15.85 12.76 -3.82
N TRP A 144 16.51 12.51 -4.95
CA TRP A 144 16.95 13.58 -5.85
C TRP A 144 15.80 14.39 -6.44
N ILE A 145 14.70 13.73 -6.83
CA ILE A 145 13.48 14.39 -7.31
C ILE A 145 12.89 15.31 -6.22
N ILE A 146 12.90 14.86 -4.97
CA ILE A 146 12.38 15.62 -3.82
C ILE A 146 13.30 16.79 -3.46
N GLU A 147 14.61 16.56 -3.34
CA GLU A 147 15.62 17.57 -2.98
C GLU A 147 15.60 18.75 -3.97
N ASN A 148 15.43 18.46 -5.26
CA ASN A 148 15.43 19.45 -6.35
C ASN A 148 14.05 20.06 -6.66
N ASP A 149 13.05 19.88 -5.79
CA ASP A 149 11.69 20.38 -5.97
C ASP A 149 11.05 19.94 -7.30
N PHE A 150 11.36 18.73 -7.78
CA PHE A 150 10.75 18.15 -8.98
C PHE A 150 9.54 17.28 -8.69
N TYR A 151 9.32 16.88 -7.43
CA TYR A 151 8.09 16.21 -7.02
C TYR A 151 6.86 17.15 -7.16
N GLN A 152 5.74 16.57 -7.56
CA GLN A 152 4.41 17.16 -7.49
C GLN A 152 3.38 16.05 -7.16
N THR A 153 2.32 16.39 -6.45
CA THR A 153 1.23 15.43 -6.21
C THR A 153 0.55 15.07 -7.52
N SER A 154 0.17 13.79 -7.69
CA SER A 154 -0.65 13.36 -8.82
C SER A 154 -1.96 14.15 -8.90
N LYS A 155 -2.49 14.30 -10.11
CA LYS A 155 -3.77 14.99 -10.35
C LYS A 155 -4.97 14.20 -9.82
N ASP A 156 -4.78 12.91 -9.54
CA ASP A 156 -5.84 12.01 -9.11
C ASP A 156 -6.03 12.00 -7.59
N ASN A 157 -5.12 12.63 -6.84
CA ASN A 157 -5.22 12.75 -5.39
C ASN A 157 -6.25 13.83 -5.02
N ASP A 158 -7.14 13.52 -4.08
CA ASP A 158 -7.99 14.52 -3.44
C ASP A 158 -7.16 15.51 -2.60
N GLU A 159 -7.79 16.60 -2.15
CA GLU A 159 -7.11 17.68 -1.44
C GLU A 159 -6.46 17.22 -0.13
N ASP A 160 -7.11 16.34 0.62
CA ASP A 160 -6.63 15.84 1.91
C ASP A 160 -5.40 14.95 1.68
N THR A 161 -5.50 13.98 0.76
CA THR A 161 -4.40 13.10 0.35
C THR A 161 -3.22 13.91 -0.17
N ALA A 162 -3.48 14.92 -1.01
CA ALA A 162 -2.45 15.80 -1.52
C ALA A 162 -1.76 16.63 -0.42
N ALA A 163 -2.48 17.02 0.63
CA ALA A 163 -1.91 17.75 1.77
C ALA A 163 -1.00 16.85 2.62
N GLU A 164 -1.44 15.63 2.94
CA GLU A 164 -0.65 14.64 3.69
C GLU A 164 0.65 14.29 2.96
N ILE A 165 0.56 14.05 1.64
CA ILE A 165 1.73 13.78 0.81
C ILE A 165 2.68 14.97 0.79
N LYS A 166 2.18 16.21 0.65
CA LYS A 166 3.04 17.40 0.69
C LYS A 166 3.77 17.54 2.03
N GLU A 167 3.10 17.27 3.14
CA GLU A 167 3.73 17.26 4.46
C GLU A 167 4.82 16.19 4.54
N PHE A 168 4.52 14.97 4.11
CA PHE A 168 5.50 13.88 4.05
C PHE A 168 6.73 14.26 3.22
N ILE A 169 6.54 14.79 2.00
CA ILE A 169 7.62 15.21 1.10
C ILE A 169 8.45 16.34 1.72
N ALA A 170 7.82 17.27 2.45
CA ALA A 170 8.55 18.30 3.19
C ALA A 170 9.43 17.71 4.30
N ARG A 171 8.98 16.65 4.98
CA ARG A 171 9.76 15.92 5.99
C ARG A 171 10.91 15.13 5.37
N VAL A 172 10.71 14.49 4.21
CA VAL A 172 11.79 13.85 3.44
C VAL A 172 12.86 14.87 3.07
N LYS A 173 12.46 16.05 2.56
CA LYS A 173 13.39 17.14 2.19
C LYS A 173 14.20 17.65 3.38
N LYS A 174 13.62 17.67 4.58
CA LYS A 174 14.31 17.97 5.85
C LYS A 174 15.10 16.78 6.41
N ARG A 175 15.09 15.64 5.74
CA ARG A 175 15.75 14.39 6.15
C ARG A 175 15.24 13.84 7.49
N GLU A 176 14.00 14.14 7.84
CA GLU A 176 13.34 13.63 9.05
C GLU A 176 12.77 12.22 8.87
N VAL A 177 12.51 11.83 7.61
CA VAL A 177 12.01 10.51 7.19
C VAL A 177 12.69 10.11 5.88
N LYS A 178 12.74 8.81 5.59
CA LYS A 178 13.40 8.31 4.38
C LYS A 178 12.49 8.43 3.16
N PRO A 179 13.04 8.58 1.94
CA PRO A 179 12.26 8.47 0.71
C PRO A 179 11.60 7.08 0.56
N THR A 180 12.22 6.02 1.09
CA THR A 180 11.68 4.65 1.05
C THR A 180 10.39 4.48 1.85
N ASP A 181 10.13 5.35 2.84
CA ASP A 181 8.87 5.34 3.59
C ASP A 181 7.69 5.73 2.69
N TYR A 182 7.93 6.53 1.64
CA TYR A 182 6.95 6.81 0.60
C TYR A 182 6.57 5.54 -0.15
N LEU A 183 7.58 4.75 -0.53
CA LEU A 183 7.45 3.56 -1.37
C LEU A 183 6.84 2.38 -0.60
N THR A 184 7.07 2.33 0.71
CA THR A 184 6.45 1.32 1.58
C THR A 184 4.92 1.54 1.69
N GLY A 185 4.47 2.80 1.65
CA GLY A 185 3.05 3.14 1.60
C GLY A 185 2.45 3.05 0.20
N ASN A 186 3.27 3.30 -0.83
CA ASN A 186 2.89 3.33 -2.23
C ASN A 186 3.90 2.53 -3.06
N ASN A 187 3.58 1.29 -3.41
CA ASN A 187 4.49 0.45 -4.22
C ASN A 187 4.75 0.97 -5.64
N TRP A 188 4.14 2.08 -6.02
CA TRP A 188 4.30 2.73 -7.31
C TRP A 188 4.74 4.19 -7.16
N PHE A 189 5.37 4.69 -8.22
CA PHE A 189 5.62 6.10 -8.44
C PHE A 189 5.28 6.43 -9.89
N MET A 190 4.49 7.47 -10.11
CA MET A 190 3.89 7.78 -11.41
C MET A 190 4.69 8.86 -12.14
N GLU A 191 4.74 8.81 -13.48
CA GLU A 191 5.46 9.82 -14.26
C GLU A 191 4.87 11.24 -14.07
N ASP A 192 3.57 11.35 -13.77
CA ASP A 192 2.90 12.63 -13.53
C ASP A 192 3.19 13.22 -12.14
N GLU A 193 3.77 12.45 -11.22
CA GLU A 193 4.29 12.94 -9.94
C GLU A 193 5.64 13.66 -10.10
N VAL A 194 6.22 13.65 -11.30
CA VAL A 194 7.37 14.46 -11.68
C VAL A 194 6.92 15.69 -12.45
N LYS A 195 7.39 16.88 -12.04
CA LYS A 195 7.18 18.13 -12.77
C LYS A 195 7.66 18.01 -14.22
N LYS A 196 6.90 18.60 -15.14
CA LYS A 196 7.14 18.53 -16.59
C LYS A 196 8.59 18.82 -17.01
N LYS A 197 9.26 19.79 -16.36
CA LYS A 197 10.64 20.19 -16.66
C LYS A 197 11.71 19.12 -16.37
N ALA A 198 11.44 18.16 -15.49
CA ALA A 198 12.37 17.10 -15.14
C ALA A 198 11.91 15.70 -15.59
N ARG A 199 10.65 15.58 -16.04
CA ARG A 199 10.04 14.29 -16.39
C ARG A 199 10.83 13.53 -17.46
N GLY A 200 11.25 14.22 -18.54
CA GLY A 200 12.02 13.58 -19.60
C GLY A 200 13.32 12.97 -19.09
N PHE A 201 14.11 13.75 -18.36
CA PHE A 201 15.33 13.27 -17.71
C PHE A 201 15.06 12.07 -16.79
N VAL A 202 14.15 12.21 -15.84
CA VAL A 202 13.87 11.17 -14.85
C VAL A 202 13.45 9.86 -15.54
N THR A 203 12.58 9.94 -16.55
CA THR A 203 12.13 8.77 -17.30
C THR A 203 13.24 8.11 -18.11
N GLU A 204 14.07 8.88 -18.81
CA GLU A 204 15.17 8.36 -19.64
C GLU A 204 16.30 7.79 -18.77
N TYR A 205 16.69 8.52 -17.73
CA TYR A 205 17.76 8.11 -16.83
C TYR A 205 17.39 6.85 -16.06
N PHE A 206 16.16 6.76 -15.52
CA PHE A 206 15.68 5.58 -14.80
C PHE A 206 15.66 4.32 -15.68
N LYS A 207 15.25 4.45 -16.95
CA LYS A 207 15.20 3.32 -17.91
C LYS A 207 16.54 2.97 -18.53
N GLY A 208 17.49 3.91 -18.51
CA GLY A 208 18.82 3.78 -19.07
C GLY A 208 19.86 3.53 -17.99
N ALA A 209 20.69 4.55 -17.73
CA ALA A 209 21.93 4.42 -16.98
C ALA A 209 21.76 4.25 -15.46
N TYR A 210 20.62 4.65 -14.89
CA TYR A 210 20.47 4.76 -13.43
C TYR A 210 20.78 3.45 -12.69
N MET A 211 20.26 2.31 -13.15
CA MET A 211 20.49 1.03 -12.47
C MET A 211 21.96 0.59 -12.52
N ASP A 212 22.66 0.93 -13.60
CA ASP A 212 24.09 0.64 -13.72
C ASP A 212 24.92 1.57 -12.82
N ASP A 213 24.52 2.84 -12.71
CA ASP A 213 25.13 3.78 -11.77
C ASP A 213 24.96 3.35 -10.31
N VAL A 214 23.76 2.90 -9.91
CA VAL A 214 23.52 2.38 -8.55
C VAL A 214 24.38 1.14 -8.30
N ARG A 215 24.47 0.20 -9.26
CA ARG A 215 25.33 -0.99 -9.12
C ARG A 215 26.81 -0.63 -9.00
N ALA A 216 27.29 0.29 -9.82
CA ALA A 216 28.68 0.76 -9.77
C ALA A 216 28.97 1.43 -8.42
N PHE A 217 28.08 2.32 -7.97
CA PHE A 217 28.19 2.97 -6.67
C PHE A 217 28.20 1.97 -5.51
N ALA A 218 27.27 1.01 -5.49
CA ALA A 218 27.20 -0.02 -4.45
C ALA A 218 28.51 -0.81 -4.32
N LYS A 219 29.12 -1.18 -5.45
CA LYS A 219 30.40 -1.90 -5.48
C LYS A 219 31.57 -1.03 -5.02
N GLU A 220 31.66 0.19 -5.54
CA GLU A 220 32.78 1.08 -5.31
C GLU A 220 32.79 1.71 -3.91
N HIS A 221 31.61 2.06 -3.38
CA HIS A 221 31.48 2.86 -2.15
C HIS A 221 30.99 2.04 -0.96
N LEU A 222 30.12 1.04 -1.18
CA LEU A 222 29.49 0.28 -0.12
C LEU A 222 30.06 -1.13 0.04
N ASN A 223 30.89 -1.58 -0.91
CA ASN A 223 31.34 -2.97 -1.02
C ASN A 223 30.16 -3.96 -0.92
N ALA A 224 29.07 -3.63 -1.61
CA ALA A 224 27.81 -4.37 -1.58
C ALA A 224 27.26 -4.58 -3.00
N GLU A 225 26.39 -5.57 -3.16
CA GLU A 225 25.59 -5.75 -4.37
C GLU A 225 24.29 -4.93 -4.27
N LEU A 226 23.65 -4.66 -5.41
CA LEU A 226 22.32 -4.05 -5.44
C LEU A 226 21.34 -4.91 -4.62
N TYR A 227 20.47 -4.25 -3.85
CA TYR A 227 19.59 -4.86 -2.84
C TYR A 227 20.30 -5.44 -1.62
N GLY A 228 21.61 -5.23 -1.48
CA GLY A 228 22.43 -5.69 -0.36
C GLY A 228 22.75 -4.61 0.67
N PHE A 229 22.08 -3.48 0.61
CA PHE A 229 22.23 -2.37 1.56
C PHE A 229 20.87 -1.66 1.67
N PRO A 230 20.65 -0.87 2.73
CA PRO A 230 19.52 0.05 2.82
C PRO A 230 19.92 1.48 2.43
N PHE A 231 18.95 2.28 2.00
CA PHE A 231 19.13 3.72 1.84
C PHE A 231 19.66 4.40 3.11
N ARG A 232 20.69 5.25 2.92
CA ARG A 232 21.22 6.20 3.91
C ARG A 232 21.44 7.57 3.27
N PHE A 233 21.28 8.63 4.04
CA PHE A 233 21.44 10.00 3.53
C PHE A 233 22.88 10.31 3.14
N GLU A 234 23.85 9.75 3.85
CA GLU A 234 25.28 9.91 3.56
C GLU A 234 25.64 9.25 2.22
N ASP A 235 25.08 8.07 1.95
CA ASP A 235 25.26 7.35 0.70
C ASP A 235 24.58 8.10 -0.46
N TYR A 236 23.39 8.68 -0.20
CA TYR A 236 22.72 9.57 -1.15
C TYR A 236 23.56 10.81 -1.48
N ASP A 237 24.16 11.46 -0.49
CA ASP A 237 25.00 12.65 -0.74
C ASP A 237 26.23 12.34 -1.59
N ALA A 238 26.78 11.13 -1.48
CA ALA A 238 27.85 10.65 -2.36
C ALA A 238 27.32 10.29 -3.75
N PHE A 239 26.17 9.62 -3.83
CA PHE A 239 25.59 9.15 -5.10
C PHE A 239 25.02 10.28 -5.96
N LYS A 240 24.43 11.32 -5.36
CA LYS A 240 23.70 12.37 -6.08
C LYS A 240 24.54 13.11 -7.12
N VAL A 241 25.86 13.15 -6.93
CA VAL A 241 26.81 13.73 -7.91
C VAL A 241 26.65 13.06 -9.28
N ARG A 242 26.43 11.74 -9.33
CA ARG A 242 26.20 11.02 -10.60
C ARG A 242 24.90 11.44 -11.26
N ILE A 243 23.84 11.62 -10.46
CA ILE A 243 22.54 12.08 -10.96
C ILE A 243 22.64 13.52 -11.47
N ASP A 244 23.36 14.39 -10.75
CA ASP A 244 23.58 15.79 -11.13
C ASP A 244 24.36 15.90 -12.45
N GLU A 245 25.41 15.09 -12.62
CA GLU A 245 26.18 15.00 -13.87
C GLU A 245 25.32 14.51 -15.04
N ALA A 246 24.51 13.46 -14.82
CA ALA A 246 23.58 12.95 -15.82
C ALA A 246 22.53 14.02 -16.20
N TYR A 247 22.00 14.75 -15.22
CA TYR A 247 21.02 15.81 -15.45
C TYR A 247 21.63 17.01 -16.18
N ALA A 248 22.87 17.37 -15.86
CA ALA A 248 23.60 18.43 -16.57
C ALA A 248 23.78 18.07 -18.06
N LYS A 249 24.23 16.85 -18.36
CA LYS A 249 24.36 16.34 -19.74
C LYS A 249 23.03 16.35 -20.47
N TYR A 250 21.97 15.86 -19.82
CA TYR A 250 20.62 15.87 -20.39
C TYR A 250 20.18 17.29 -20.79
N LYS A 251 20.40 18.29 -19.95
CA LYS A 251 20.09 19.68 -20.27
C LYS A 251 20.94 20.22 -21.42
N GLU A 252 22.23 19.91 -21.47
CA GLU A 252 23.10 20.35 -22.58
C GLU A 252 22.68 19.77 -23.94
N GLU A 253 22.11 18.58 -23.96
CA GLU A 253 21.65 17.89 -25.18
C GLU A 253 20.25 18.35 -25.60
N ASN A 254 19.37 18.65 -24.64
CA ASN A 254 17.94 18.89 -24.90
C ASN A 254 17.49 20.35 -24.74
N GLU A 255 18.28 21.22 -24.10
CA GLU A 255 17.97 22.66 -23.91
C GLU A 255 18.83 23.58 -24.80
N LYS A 256 19.68 23.04 -25.68
CA LYS A 256 20.33 23.87 -26.72
C LYS A 256 19.24 24.55 -27.57
N PRO A 257 19.28 25.89 -27.74
CA PRO A 257 18.36 26.54 -28.65
C PRO A 257 18.56 25.89 -30.02
N LYS A 258 17.46 25.44 -30.64
CA LYS A 258 17.45 25.19 -32.08
C LYS A 258 18.01 26.47 -32.69
N LYS A 259 19.24 26.44 -33.19
CA LYS A 259 19.74 27.51 -34.04
C LYS A 259 18.69 27.66 -35.12
N GLU A 260 18.02 28.82 -35.12
CA GLU A 260 17.16 29.23 -36.21
C GLU A 260 18.03 29.11 -37.46
N ASN A 261 17.67 28.17 -38.33
CA ASN A 261 18.25 28.12 -39.66
C ASN A 261 17.75 29.38 -40.35
N GLU A 262 18.65 30.37 -40.44
CA GLU A 262 18.60 31.48 -41.40
C GLU A 262 18.50 30.95 -42.84
#